data_AF-A0A0N0RTN8-F1
#
_entry.id   AF-A0A0N0RTN8-F1
#
_cell.length_a   1.000
_cell.length_b   1.000
_cell.length_c   1.000
_cell.angle_alpha   90.00
_cell.angle_beta   90.00
_cell.angle_gamma   90.00
#
_symmetry.space_group_name_H-M   'P 1'
#
loop_
_entity.id
_entity.type
_entity.pdbx_description
1 polymer ?
#
loop_
_entity_poly.entity_id
_entity_poly.type
_entity_poly.pdbx_seq_one_letter_code
_entity_poly.pdbx_strand_id
1 'polypeptide(L)'
;MLSIPSLAAGLGFLGLIGGVQAGYNPSASNNIAVYWGQNSAAAPDVNIINLSFLTGLYRPAMNFANAGNNCTAIAGSDLMRCPQIEADIIECQQTYGKTILLSMAGATYTEGGFPSEAAAVAAANNFWSLFGPIQSGSTATRPFGNAVVDGFDFDFESTVNNALSFTRQLRQLTNSAGGKKFYLSTAPQCVYPDAADQTFLQGQVAMDLIQIQFYNNWCGVANFPTGWNFATWDNWAKTVSANPNVKILLGVPASPGAANAGSWPSSSQLSSAFSDAKTYSSFGGAMLWDMSQLYQNLDFLKQIVSLVGGGGASPSPQPPSSTPAPSPTTPPPSTAPTTPPVSSPTGGNGAGLPQWAQCGGMGYTGPTQCAAPYKCVTSSVWWSSCQ
;
A
#
# COMPACT_ATOMS: atom_id res chain seq x y z
N MET A 1 1.09 -1.27 -70.81
CA MET A 1 2.13 -0.40 -70.22
C MET A 1 1.48 0.92 -69.85
N LEU A 2 1.38 1.23 -68.57
CA LEU A 2 1.48 2.57 -67.99
C LEU A 2 1.29 2.44 -66.48
N SER A 3 2.35 2.76 -65.77
CA SER A 3 2.51 2.72 -64.31
C SER A 3 2.07 4.07 -63.74
N ILE A 4 1.41 4.07 -62.58
CA ILE A 4 1.05 5.28 -61.81
C ILE A 4 1.77 5.19 -60.46
N PRO A 5 2.44 6.27 -59.99
CA PRO A 5 3.37 6.21 -58.87
C PRO A 5 2.67 6.31 -57.50
N SER A 6 3.33 5.71 -56.51
CA SER A 6 3.02 5.78 -55.09
C SER A 6 3.07 7.20 -54.55
N LEU A 7 2.02 7.61 -53.82
CA LEU A 7 2.10 8.70 -52.83
C LEU A 7 1.90 8.10 -51.44
N ALA A 8 2.94 8.21 -50.63
CA ALA A 8 2.91 7.91 -49.21
C ALA A 8 2.05 8.95 -48.47
N ALA A 9 1.08 8.50 -47.68
CA ALA A 9 0.45 9.30 -46.64
C ALA A 9 0.77 8.64 -45.30
N GLY A 10 1.81 9.14 -44.65
CA GLY A 10 2.11 8.82 -43.26
C GLY A 10 1.08 9.47 -42.35
N LEU A 11 0.21 8.66 -41.75
CA LEU A 11 -0.56 9.06 -40.58
C LEU A 11 0.25 8.63 -39.35
N GLY A 12 1.01 9.57 -38.80
CA GLY A 12 1.61 9.44 -37.49
C GLY A 12 0.50 9.32 -36.45
N PHE A 13 0.37 8.12 -35.86
CA PHE A 13 -0.30 7.95 -34.59
C PHE A 13 0.53 8.71 -33.54
N LEU A 14 0.14 9.94 -33.24
CA LEU A 14 0.48 10.59 -31.97
C LEU A 14 -0.25 9.81 -30.87
N GLY A 15 0.41 8.75 -30.41
CA GLY A 15 0.04 8.08 -29.17
C GLY A 15 0.19 9.08 -28.03
N LEU A 16 -0.93 9.57 -27.52
CA LEU A 16 -1.01 10.12 -26.18
C LEU A 16 -0.83 8.96 -25.21
N ILE A 17 0.42 8.56 -25.00
CA ILE A 17 0.79 7.70 -23.88
C ILE A 17 0.65 8.60 -22.65
N GLY A 18 -0.50 8.54 -21.98
CA GLY A 18 -0.61 9.05 -20.62
C GLY A 18 0.51 8.41 -19.83
N GLY A 19 1.47 9.22 -19.38
CA GLY A 19 2.70 8.72 -18.78
C GLY A 19 2.34 7.88 -17.56
N VAL A 20 2.56 6.57 -17.64
CA VAL A 20 2.58 5.73 -16.45
C VAL A 20 3.64 6.33 -15.53
N GLN A 21 3.20 6.84 -14.37
CA GLN A 21 4.11 7.29 -13.31
C GLN A 21 5.05 6.11 -13.00
N ALA A 22 6.34 6.26 -13.34
CA ALA A 22 7.36 5.24 -13.11
C ALA A 22 7.55 5.00 -11.60
N GLY A 23 8.41 4.07 -11.20
CA GLY A 23 8.69 3.75 -9.80
C GLY A 23 9.22 4.94 -9.00
N TYR A 24 9.53 4.70 -7.73
CA TYR A 24 10.02 5.73 -6.81
C TYR A 24 11.14 6.56 -7.43
N ASN A 25 10.94 7.88 -7.46
CA ASN A 25 11.94 8.85 -7.88
C ASN A 25 12.35 9.72 -6.67
N PRO A 26 13.55 9.52 -6.11
CA PRO A 26 14.01 10.29 -4.94
C PRO A 26 14.28 11.77 -5.25
N SER A 27 14.31 12.16 -6.53
CA SER A 27 14.44 13.56 -6.94
C SER A 27 13.08 14.24 -7.15
N ALA A 28 11.98 13.50 -7.10
CA ALA A 28 10.65 14.01 -7.33
C ALA A 28 9.89 14.28 -6.02
N SER A 29 8.88 15.14 -6.12
CA SER A 29 7.94 15.48 -5.04
C SER A 29 6.51 15.00 -5.32
N ASN A 30 6.32 14.25 -6.43
CA ASN A 30 5.03 13.76 -6.89
C ASN A 30 4.89 12.24 -6.81
N ASN A 31 5.71 11.59 -5.96
CA ASN A 31 5.57 10.16 -5.73
C ASN A 31 4.26 9.88 -4.99
N ILE A 32 3.54 8.85 -5.40
CA ILE A 32 2.35 8.33 -4.74
C ILE A 32 2.64 6.89 -4.34
N ALA A 33 2.59 6.63 -3.05
CA ALA A 33 2.65 5.30 -2.48
C ALA A 33 1.26 4.83 -2.03
N VAL A 34 1.02 3.53 -2.08
CA VAL A 34 -0.22 2.93 -1.59
C VAL A 34 0.07 1.61 -0.89
N TYR A 35 -0.64 1.33 0.19
CA TYR A 35 -0.66 -0.01 0.78
C TYR A 35 -1.60 -0.92 -0.03
N TRP A 36 -1.17 -2.14 -0.31
CA TRP A 36 -1.91 -3.13 -1.08
C TRP A 36 -1.79 -4.50 -0.41
N GLY A 37 -2.88 -5.26 -0.37
CA GLY A 37 -2.91 -6.64 0.12
C GLY A 37 -4.15 -6.92 0.97
N GLN A 38 -4.56 -5.97 1.80
CA GLN A 38 -5.83 -6.02 2.51
C GLN A 38 -6.99 -5.68 1.55
N ASN A 39 -7.39 -6.62 0.68
CA ASN A 39 -8.58 -6.51 -0.19
C ASN A 39 -8.49 -5.54 -1.40
N SER A 40 -7.33 -5.44 -2.06
CA SER A 40 -7.02 -4.34 -3.00
C SER A 40 -7.13 -4.66 -4.52
N ALA A 41 -7.32 -3.62 -5.36
CA ALA A 41 -7.33 -3.67 -6.84
C ALA A 41 -6.18 -2.80 -7.44
N ALA A 42 -6.07 -2.58 -8.76
CA ALA A 42 -4.94 -1.84 -9.37
C ALA A 42 -5.31 -0.39 -9.78
N ALA A 43 -4.35 0.55 -9.68
CA ALA A 43 -4.53 1.94 -10.11
C ALA A 43 -3.28 2.49 -10.86
N PRO A 44 -3.44 3.22 -11.99
CA PRO A 44 -2.33 3.56 -12.89
C PRO A 44 -1.37 4.65 -12.35
N ASP A 45 -1.86 5.57 -11.51
CA ASP A 45 -1.13 6.78 -11.10
C ASP A 45 -0.27 6.63 -9.83
N VAL A 46 -0.11 5.40 -9.33
CA VAL A 46 0.70 5.10 -8.15
C VAL A 46 2.12 4.72 -8.55
N ASN A 47 3.16 5.20 -7.85
CA ASN A 47 4.57 4.88 -8.10
C ASN A 47 5.04 3.67 -7.27
N ILE A 48 4.60 3.60 -6.01
CA ILE A 48 5.10 2.69 -4.99
C ILE A 48 3.94 1.87 -4.44
N ILE A 49 4.12 0.56 -4.36
CA ILE A 49 3.14 -0.36 -3.77
C ILE A 49 3.81 -1.06 -2.57
N ASN A 50 3.26 -0.82 -1.38
CA ASN A 50 3.65 -1.51 -0.16
C ASN A 50 2.79 -2.78 -0.02
N LEU A 51 3.35 -3.95 -0.29
CA LEU A 51 2.68 -5.24 -0.12
C LEU A 51 2.51 -5.56 1.36
N SER A 52 1.28 -5.72 1.79
CA SER A 52 0.88 -5.60 3.19
C SER A 52 0.12 -6.87 3.64
N PHE A 53 0.68 -7.75 4.47
CA PHE A 53 1.92 -7.60 5.24
C PHE A 53 2.68 -8.91 5.50
N LEU A 54 3.96 -8.76 5.85
CA LEU A 54 4.67 -9.71 6.72
C LEU A 54 4.28 -9.45 8.18
N THR A 55 3.33 -10.23 8.70
CA THR A 55 2.75 -10.04 10.03
C THR A 55 3.56 -10.68 11.17
N GLY A 56 4.56 -11.49 10.84
CA GLY A 56 5.51 -12.07 11.79
C GLY A 56 6.95 -11.83 11.33
N LEU A 57 7.81 -11.37 12.25
CA LEU A 57 9.21 -11.01 11.99
C LEU A 57 10.17 -12.04 12.56
N TYR A 58 9.97 -12.48 13.81
CA TYR A 58 10.79 -13.52 14.42
C TYR A 58 10.37 -14.92 13.97
N ARG A 59 9.06 -15.18 13.92
CA ARG A 59 8.48 -16.31 13.19
C ARG A 59 7.85 -15.77 11.91
N PRO A 60 8.53 -15.90 10.74
CA PRO A 60 8.05 -15.32 9.50
C PRO A 60 6.62 -15.78 9.20
N ALA A 61 5.71 -14.82 9.14
CA ALA A 61 4.31 -15.01 8.81
C ALA A 61 3.87 -13.92 7.84
N MET A 62 2.87 -14.22 7.01
CA MET A 62 2.31 -13.26 6.06
C MET A 62 0.79 -13.32 6.02
N ASN A 63 0.19 -12.18 5.74
CA ASN A 63 -1.25 -12.06 5.53
C ASN A 63 -1.54 -10.99 4.48
N PHE A 64 -2.06 -11.42 3.34
CA PHE A 64 -2.53 -10.57 2.24
C PHE A 64 -4.05 -10.69 2.06
N ALA A 65 -4.79 -10.85 3.16
CA ALA A 65 -6.24 -11.03 3.19
C ALA A 65 -6.74 -12.02 2.11
N ASN A 66 -7.74 -11.61 1.33
CA ASN A 66 -8.31 -12.43 0.27
C ASN A 66 -7.37 -12.65 -0.93
N ALA A 67 -6.36 -11.80 -1.16
CA ALA A 67 -5.31 -12.10 -2.13
C ALA A 67 -4.51 -13.33 -1.72
N GLY A 68 -4.46 -13.62 -0.41
CA GLY A 68 -3.94 -14.86 0.16
C GLY A 68 -4.73 -16.12 -0.21
N ASN A 69 -6.00 -16.02 -0.63
CA ASN A 69 -6.82 -17.19 -0.96
C ASN A 69 -6.30 -17.96 -2.18
N ASN A 70 -5.57 -17.27 -3.06
CA ASN A 70 -4.91 -17.87 -4.23
C ASN A 70 -3.48 -18.35 -3.91
N CYS A 71 -3.08 -18.30 -2.64
CA CYS A 71 -1.82 -18.83 -2.15
C CYS A 71 -1.99 -20.23 -1.55
N THR A 72 -0.89 -20.98 -1.48
CA THR A 72 -0.83 -22.30 -0.84
C THR A 72 0.13 -22.27 0.33
N ALA A 73 -0.25 -22.80 1.49
CA ALA A 73 0.62 -22.84 2.66
C ALA A 73 1.95 -23.59 2.39
N ILE A 74 3.05 -23.06 2.92
CA ILE A 74 4.36 -23.73 2.89
C ILE A 74 4.46 -24.61 4.14
N ALA A 75 4.57 -25.92 3.94
CA ALA A 75 4.62 -26.89 5.03
C ALA A 75 5.70 -26.56 6.07
N GLY A 76 5.32 -26.56 7.35
CA GLY A 76 6.22 -26.27 8.47
C GLY A 76 6.51 -24.79 8.70
N SER A 77 5.74 -23.88 8.09
CA SER A 77 5.89 -22.43 8.28
C SER A 77 4.53 -21.71 8.25
N ASP A 78 4.52 -20.47 8.71
CA ASP A 78 3.38 -19.55 8.61
C ASP A 78 3.45 -18.69 7.31
N LEU A 79 4.23 -19.15 6.34
CA LEU A 79 4.37 -18.54 5.01
C LEU A 79 3.51 -19.25 3.97
N MET A 80 3.26 -18.58 2.85
CA MET A 80 2.49 -19.12 1.73
C MET A 80 3.21 -18.92 0.39
N ARG A 81 3.01 -19.83 -0.56
CA ARG A 81 3.37 -19.68 -1.97
C ARG A 81 2.26 -18.95 -2.70
N CYS A 82 2.56 -17.79 -3.27
CA CYS A 82 1.58 -16.90 -3.89
C CYS A 82 1.93 -16.66 -5.37
N PRO A 83 1.59 -17.59 -6.29
CA PRO A 83 1.99 -17.49 -7.70
C PRO A 83 1.35 -16.29 -8.43
N GLN A 84 0.14 -15.88 -8.05
CA GLN A 84 -0.47 -14.67 -8.62
C GLN A 84 0.26 -13.40 -8.17
N ILE A 85 0.55 -13.27 -6.86
CA ILE A 85 1.32 -12.13 -6.35
C ILE A 85 2.73 -12.11 -6.98
N GLU A 86 3.37 -13.26 -7.17
CA GLU A 86 4.63 -13.37 -7.92
C GLU A 86 4.51 -12.78 -9.34
N ALA A 87 3.50 -13.19 -10.11
CA ALA A 87 3.27 -12.68 -11.45
C ALA A 87 3.01 -11.16 -11.46
N ASP A 88 2.17 -10.68 -10.53
CA ASP A 88 1.79 -9.27 -10.43
C ASP A 88 2.97 -8.38 -10.02
N ILE A 89 3.87 -8.85 -9.14
CA ILE A 89 5.12 -8.14 -8.80
C ILE A 89 5.97 -7.95 -10.07
N ILE A 90 6.15 -9.02 -10.83
CA ILE A 90 6.96 -9.00 -12.05
C ILE A 90 6.34 -8.07 -13.09
N GLU A 91 5.02 -8.13 -13.30
CA GLU A 91 4.32 -7.24 -14.23
C GLU A 91 4.40 -5.77 -13.79
N CYS A 92 4.17 -5.49 -12.50
CA CYS A 92 4.30 -4.14 -11.95
C CYS A 92 5.68 -3.55 -12.20
N GLN A 93 6.74 -4.33 -11.98
CA GLN A 93 8.11 -3.88 -12.16
C GLN A 93 8.49 -3.76 -13.64
N GLN A 94 8.18 -4.76 -14.47
CA GLN A 94 8.67 -4.85 -15.84
C GLN A 94 7.82 -4.09 -16.86
N THR A 95 6.50 -4.13 -16.70
CA THR A 95 5.55 -3.50 -17.64
C THR A 95 5.28 -2.06 -17.24
N TYR A 96 5.08 -1.82 -15.94
CA TYR A 96 4.64 -0.52 -15.43
C TYR A 96 5.72 0.26 -14.69
N GLY A 97 6.91 -0.33 -14.50
CA GLY A 97 8.05 0.31 -13.86
C GLY A 97 7.86 0.64 -12.38
N LYS A 98 6.86 0.07 -11.70
CA LYS A 98 6.50 0.40 -10.31
C LYS A 98 7.54 -0.12 -9.32
N THR A 99 7.64 0.55 -8.18
CA THR A 99 8.44 0.08 -7.05
C THR A 99 7.58 -0.73 -6.08
N ILE A 100 8.00 -1.96 -5.80
CA ILE A 100 7.30 -2.86 -4.89
C ILE A 100 8.09 -3.03 -3.60
N LEU A 101 7.56 -2.53 -2.50
CA LEU A 101 8.13 -2.74 -1.15
C LEU A 101 7.31 -3.80 -0.43
N LEU A 102 7.97 -4.67 0.33
CA LEU A 102 7.27 -5.61 1.21
C LEU A 102 7.17 -5.00 2.60
N SER A 103 5.94 -4.71 3.04
CA SER A 103 5.69 -4.07 4.33
C SER A 103 5.65 -5.08 5.47
N MET A 104 6.30 -4.72 6.56
CA MET A 104 6.56 -5.53 7.73
C MET A 104 5.79 -5.02 8.94
N ALA A 105 5.26 -5.95 9.74
CA ALA A 105 4.40 -5.74 10.90
C ALA A 105 2.96 -5.32 10.57
N GLY A 106 2.65 -4.02 10.62
CA GLY A 106 1.30 -3.46 10.59
C GLY A 106 0.52 -3.65 11.92
N ALA A 107 -0.70 -3.12 11.97
CA ALA A 107 -1.57 -3.07 13.15
C ALA A 107 -1.81 -4.40 13.90
N THR A 108 -1.64 -5.55 13.24
CA THR A 108 -1.88 -6.89 13.85
C THR A 108 -0.62 -7.55 14.42
N TYR A 109 0.53 -6.89 14.30
CA TYR A 109 1.80 -7.42 14.81
C TYR A 109 1.83 -7.51 16.35
N THR A 110 2.27 -8.65 16.87
CA THR A 110 2.22 -8.94 18.33
C THR A 110 3.48 -9.61 18.89
N GLU A 111 4.51 -9.91 18.10
CA GLU A 111 5.67 -10.67 18.58
C GLU A 111 6.62 -9.86 19.48
N GLY A 112 6.55 -8.53 19.45
CA GLY A 112 7.38 -7.65 20.27
C GLY A 112 8.86 -7.61 19.87
N GLY A 113 9.22 -8.16 18.71
CA GLY A 113 10.55 -8.12 18.11
C GLY A 113 11.34 -9.42 18.24
N PHE A 114 12.67 -9.28 18.27
CA PHE A 114 13.59 -10.42 18.29
C PHE A 114 14.16 -10.62 19.68
N PRO A 115 14.45 -11.87 20.12
CA PRO A 115 14.95 -12.14 21.47
C PRO A 115 16.41 -11.71 21.70
N SER A 116 17.17 -11.44 20.63
CA SER A 116 18.54 -10.93 20.69
C SER A 116 18.92 -10.24 19.39
N GLU A 117 20.00 -9.46 19.40
CA GLU A 117 20.57 -8.90 18.18
C GLU A 117 20.99 -9.98 17.17
N ALA A 118 21.52 -11.11 17.64
CA ALA A 118 21.90 -12.23 16.76
C ALA A 118 20.67 -12.84 16.07
N ALA A 119 19.56 -12.99 16.80
CA ALA A 119 18.29 -13.44 16.23
C ALA A 119 17.73 -12.44 15.21
N ALA A 120 17.87 -11.14 15.48
CA ALA A 120 17.49 -10.06 14.56
C ALA A 120 18.31 -10.13 13.25
N VAL A 121 19.64 -10.29 13.35
CA VAL A 121 20.52 -10.44 12.17
C VAL A 121 20.17 -11.71 11.38
N ALA A 122 19.92 -12.83 12.07
CA ALA A 122 19.49 -14.07 11.43
C ALA A 122 18.16 -13.92 10.69
N ALA A 123 17.17 -13.24 11.29
CA ALA A 123 15.90 -12.95 10.64
C ALA A 123 16.08 -12.08 9.39
N ALA A 124 16.90 -11.03 9.45
CA ALA A 124 17.19 -10.17 8.29
C ALA A 124 17.79 -10.96 7.11
N ASN A 125 18.75 -11.84 7.39
CA ASN A 125 19.31 -12.73 6.36
C ASN A 125 18.24 -13.70 5.80
N ASN A 126 17.36 -14.22 6.65
CA ASN A 126 16.28 -15.10 6.23
C ASN A 126 15.30 -14.37 5.29
N PHE A 127 14.78 -13.20 5.67
CA PHE A 127 13.91 -12.40 4.81
C PHE A 127 14.58 -12.04 3.49
N TRP A 128 15.87 -11.70 3.52
CA TRP A 128 16.62 -11.44 2.31
C TRP A 128 16.70 -12.66 1.39
N SER A 129 16.92 -13.86 1.94
CA SER A 129 16.92 -15.11 1.16
C SER A 129 15.55 -15.48 0.57
N LEU A 130 14.46 -15.06 1.24
CA LEU A 130 13.09 -15.35 0.83
C LEU A 130 12.56 -14.36 -0.22
N PHE A 131 12.96 -13.08 -0.15
CA PHE A 131 12.32 -12.00 -0.92
C PHE A 131 13.31 -11.13 -1.72
N GLY A 132 14.59 -11.12 -1.36
CA GLY A 132 15.66 -10.45 -2.11
C GLY A 132 16.12 -11.23 -3.35
N PRO A 133 17.22 -10.86 -4.01
CA PRO A 133 17.77 -11.59 -5.15
C PRO A 133 17.98 -13.08 -4.86
N ILE A 134 17.73 -13.91 -5.88
CA ILE A 134 17.99 -15.35 -5.78
C ILE A 134 19.49 -15.57 -5.60
N GLN A 135 19.86 -16.15 -4.47
CA GLN A 135 21.25 -16.48 -4.15
C GLN A 135 21.64 -17.81 -4.77
N SER A 136 22.83 -17.89 -5.36
CA SER A 136 23.33 -19.14 -5.95
C SER A 136 23.41 -20.25 -4.90
N GLY A 137 22.86 -21.43 -5.22
CA GLY A 137 22.80 -22.58 -4.30
C GLY A 137 21.76 -22.47 -3.18
N SER A 138 20.92 -21.42 -3.16
CA SER A 138 19.85 -21.30 -2.17
C SER A 138 18.79 -22.37 -2.33
N THR A 139 18.36 -22.95 -1.22
CA THR A 139 17.26 -23.92 -1.12
C THR A 139 16.01 -23.30 -0.47
N ALA A 140 15.98 -21.98 -0.30
CA ALA A 140 14.88 -21.29 0.35
C ALA A 140 13.56 -21.48 -0.42
N THR A 141 12.49 -21.88 0.29
CA THR A 141 11.14 -21.95 -0.29
C THR A 141 10.55 -20.55 -0.37
N ARG A 142 10.80 -19.87 -1.50
CA ARG A 142 10.43 -18.46 -1.70
C ARG A 142 8.93 -18.27 -1.91
N PRO A 143 8.25 -17.44 -1.09
CA PRO A 143 6.82 -17.16 -1.22
C PRO A 143 6.39 -16.66 -2.60
N PHE A 144 7.20 -15.79 -3.21
CA PHE A 144 6.95 -15.20 -4.51
C PHE A 144 7.85 -15.79 -5.61
N GLY A 145 8.29 -17.03 -5.45
CA GLY A 145 9.10 -17.74 -6.45
C GLY A 145 10.31 -16.92 -6.91
N ASN A 146 10.31 -16.54 -8.19
CA ASN A 146 11.40 -15.78 -8.82
C ASN A 146 11.28 -14.26 -8.67
N ALA A 147 10.16 -13.74 -8.21
CA ALA A 147 10.00 -12.30 -7.99
C ALA A 147 10.97 -11.81 -6.90
N VAL A 148 11.50 -10.61 -7.12
CA VAL A 148 12.43 -9.92 -6.22
C VAL A 148 11.85 -8.55 -5.91
N VAL A 149 11.48 -8.33 -4.65
CA VAL A 149 10.95 -7.03 -4.21
C VAL A 149 12.00 -5.93 -4.41
N ASP A 150 11.57 -4.67 -4.50
CA ASP A 150 12.48 -3.52 -4.59
C ASP A 150 12.96 -3.04 -3.22
N GLY A 151 12.45 -3.63 -2.14
CA GLY A 151 12.80 -3.18 -0.81
C GLY A 151 11.84 -3.66 0.27
N PHE A 152 12.00 -3.07 1.45
CA PHE A 152 11.18 -3.36 2.61
C PHE A 152 10.66 -2.07 3.23
N ASP A 153 9.42 -2.11 3.67
CA ASP A 153 8.76 -1.06 4.42
C ASP A 153 8.56 -1.51 5.87
N PHE A 154 8.89 -0.67 6.84
CA PHE A 154 8.72 -0.95 8.26
C PHE A 154 7.51 -0.16 8.79
N ASP A 155 6.36 -0.82 8.83
CA ASP A 155 5.10 -0.26 9.38
C ASP A 155 4.94 -0.73 10.83
N PHE A 156 5.85 -0.26 11.70
CA PHE A 156 5.85 -0.66 13.10
C PHE A 156 4.84 0.19 13.86
N GLU A 157 3.72 -0.43 14.24
CA GLU A 157 2.69 0.21 15.09
C GLU A 157 2.84 -0.14 16.59
N SER A 158 3.88 -0.90 16.93
CA SER A 158 4.28 -1.21 18.30
C SER A 158 5.79 -1.40 18.38
N THR A 159 6.36 -1.32 19.59
CA THR A 159 7.81 -1.46 19.78
C THR A 159 8.30 -2.83 19.33
N VAL A 160 9.33 -2.83 18.48
CA VAL A 160 10.02 -4.03 17.99
C VAL A 160 11.40 -4.12 18.65
N ASN A 161 11.57 -5.02 19.62
CA ASN A 161 12.85 -5.25 20.26
C ASN A 161 13.93 -5.69 19.25
N ASN A 162 15.15 -5.16 19.40
CA ASN A 162 16.28 -5.42 18.51
C ASN A 162 16.07 -5.03 17.04
N ALA A 163 15.12 -4.15 16.74
CA ALA A 163 14.87 -3.62 15.39
C ALA A 163 16.12 -3.00 14.74
N LEU A 164 16.98 -2.34 15.51
CA LEU A 164 18.21 -1.74 14.98
C LEU A 164 19.13 -2.78 14.31
N SER A 165 19.36 -3.91 14.98
CA SER A 165 20.24 -4.95 14.43
C SER A 165 19.62 -5.63 13.21
N PHE A 166 18.30 -5.83 13.21
CA PHE A 166 17.56 -6.33 12.04
C PHE A 166 17.69 -5.39 10.83
N THR A 167 17.37 -4.12 11.04
CA THR A 167 17.28 -3.11 9.98
C THR A 167 18.65 -2.72 9.44
N ARG A 168 19.68 -2.64 10.30
CA ARG A 168 21.07 -2.44 9.89
C ARG A 168 21.57 -3.59 9.02
N GLN A 169 21.24 -4.84 9.37
CA GLN A 169 21.60 -6.00 8.55
C GLN A 169 20.89 -5.95 7.18
N LEU A 170 19.59 -5.65 7.14
CA LEU A 170 18.86 -5.47 5.87
C LEU A 170 19.47 -4.35 5.02
N ARG A 171 19.86 -3.22 5.63
CA ARG A 171 20.53 -2.14 4.91
C ARG A 171 21.89 -2.57 4.33
N GLN A 172 22.66 -3.37 5.06
CA GLN A 172 23.93 -3.91 4.54
C GLN A 172 23.71 -4.85 3.36
N LEU A 173 22.73 -5.75 3.45
CA LEU A 173 22.37 -6.68 2.38
C LEU A 173 21.88 -5.95 1.12
N THR A 174 20.97 -4.99 1.28
CA THR A 174 20.44 -4.18 0.17
C THR A 174 21.51 -3.35 -0.52
N ASN A 175 22.47 -2.78 0.23
CA ASN A 175 23.60 -2.05 -0.35
C ASN A 175 24.59 -2.95 -1.11
N SER A 176 24.72 -4.22 -0.70
CA SER A 176 25.71 -5.17 -1.25
C SER A 176 25.16 -6.01 -2.40
N ALA A 177 23.84 -5.99 -2.65
CA ALA A 177 23.14 -6.87 -3.57
C ALA A 177 23.61 -6.77 -5.04
N GLY A 178 24.00 -5.56 -5.47
CA GLY A 178 24.24 -5.26 -6.88
C GLY A 178 22.97 -5.39 -7.74
N GLY A 179 23.10 -5.17 -9.06
CA GLY A 179 22.03 -5.35 -10.04
C GLY A 179 20.99 -4.23 -10.09
N LYS A 180 20.31 -3.93 -8.98
CA LYS A 180 19.37 -2.81 -8.85
C LYS A 180 19.50 -2.09 -7.51
N LYS A 181 18.98 -0.87 -7.43
CA LYS A 181 18.82 -0.15 -6.16
C LYS A 181 17.67 -0.78 -5.38
N PHE A 182 17.93 -1.05 -4.11
CA PHE A 182 16.92 -1.47 -3.14
C PHE A 182 16.61 -0.33 -2.17
N TYR A 183 15.35 -0.24 -1.75
CA TYR A 183 14.84 0.82 -0.88
C TYR A 183 14.48 0.28 0.49
N LEU A 184 14.70 1.10 1.53
CA LEU A 184 14.04 0.90 2.82
C LEU A 184 13.17 2.10 3.13
N SER A 185 11.95 1.84 3.60
CA SER A 185 11.04 2.84 4.12
C SER A 185 10.53 2.49 5.50
N THR A 186 9.93 3.46 6.17
CA THR A 186 9.24 3.30 7.46
C THR A 186 7.99 4.17 7.45
N ALA A 187 6.96 3.76 8.18
CA ALA A 187 5.66 4.42 8.20
C ALA A 187 5.25 4.90 9.61
N PRO A 188 5.99 5.85 10.21
CA PRO A 188 5.68 6.33 11.55
C PRO A 188 4.33 7.05 11.57
N GLN A 189 3.67 7.09 12.73
CA GLN A 189 2.54 7.98 12.94
C GLN A 189 3.01 9.44 13.03
N CYS A 190 2.10 10.41 12.84
CA CYS A 190 2.49 11.82 12.83
C CYS A 190 2.99 12.36 14.18
N VAL A 191 2.73 11.65 15.29
CA VAL A 191 3.22 12.03 16.63
C VAL A 191 4.73 11.92 16.64
N TYR A 192 5.42 13.00 17.02
CA TYR A 192 6.88 13.05 17.00
C TYR A 192 7.45 13.20 18.41
N PRO A 193 8.45 12.39 18.81
CA PRO A 193 8.93 11.21 18.09
C PRO A 193 7.89 10.08 18.12
N ASP A 194 7.82 9.30 17.02
CA ASP A 194 7.01 8.09 16.99
C ASP A 194 7.62 7.03 17.94
N ALA A 195 6.78 6.39 18.74
CA ALA A 195 7.22 5.48 19.79
C ALA A 195 7.70 4.11 19.28
N ALA A 196 7.13 3.63 18.17
CA ALA A 196 7.45 2.33 17.58
C ALA A 196 8.65 2.42 16.63
N ASP A 197 8.76 3.54 15.91
CA ASP A 197 9.79 3.78 14.90
C ASP A 197 11.04 4.52 15.42
N GLN A 198 11.23 4.61 16.74
CA GLN A 198 12.39 5.31 17.34
C GLN A 198 13.74 4.88 16.76
N THR A 199 13.90 3.59 16.42
CA THR A 199 15.13 3.06 15.79
C THR A 199 15.50 3.83 14.52
N PHE A 200 14.51 4.21 13.73
CA PHE A 200 14.70 4.96 12.49
C PHE A 200 14.86 6.44 12.78
N LEU A 201 14.06 6.97 13.71
CA LEU A 201 14.06 8.39 14.04
C LEU A 201 15.31 8.86 14.79
N GLN A 202 16.09 7.95 15.37
CA GLN A 202 17.39 8.25 15.95
C GLN A 202 18.53 8.36 14.90
N GLY A 203 18.23 8.21 13.60
CA GLY A 203 19.22 8.43 12.55
C GLY A 203 20.30 7.34 12.46
N GLN A 204 20.00 6.12 12.93
CA GLN A 204 20.98 5.05 13.01
C GLN A 204 21.06 4.19 11.73
N VAL A 205 20.00 4.20 10.92
CA VAL A 205 19.90 3.48 9.65
C VAL A 205 19.36 4.42 8.59
N ALA A 206 20.05 4.51 7.45
CA ALA A 206 19.59 5.30 6.31
C ALA A 206 18.27 4.74 5.78
N MET A 207 17.21 5.56 5.77
CA MET A 207 15.94 5.29 5.07
C MET A 207 15.92 6.05 3.74
N ASP A 208 15.39 5.45 2.68
CA ASP A 208 15.29 6.12 1.37
C ASP A 208 14.05 7.04 1.31
N LEU A 209 12.98 6.67 2.03
CA LEU A 209 11.78 7.47 2.23
C LEU A 209 11.10 7.13 3.58
N ILE A 210 10.30 8.04 4.12
CA ILE A 210 9.40 7.80 5.25
C ILE A 210 7.96 8.16 4.86
N GLN A 211 6.99 7.37 5.31
CA GLN A 211 5.59 7.44 4.91
C GLN A 211 4.71 7.79 6.11
N ILE A 212 4.73 9.05 6.52
CA ILE A 212 4.16 9.46 7.81
C ILE A 212 2.63 9.39 7.75
N GLN A 213 2.03 8.67 8.70
CA GLN A 213 0.58 8.55 8.83
C GLN A 213 0.01 9.81 9.48
N PHE A 214 -0.40 10.80 8.68
CA PHE A 214 -1.07 12.02 9.14
C PHE A 214 -2.58 11.81 9.34
N TYR A 215 -2.94 10.75 10.05
CA TYR A 215 -4.31 10.39 10.43
C TYR A 215 -4.32 9.63 11.77
N ASN A 216 -5.50 9.33 12.32
CA ASN A 216 -5.70 8.67 13.62
C ASN A 216 -5.11 9.40 14.84
N ASN A 217 -4.57 10.60 14.66
CA ASN A 217 -3.85 11.36 15.69
C ASN A 217 -4.17 12.86 15.60
N TRP A 218 -3.92 13.59 16.68
CA TRP A 218 -4.18 15.04 16.78
C TRP A 218 -3.39 15.88 15.76
N CYS A 219 -2.26 15.37 15.27
CA CYS A 219 -1.43 15.99 14.22
C CYS A 219 -1.87 15.65 12.79
N GLY A 220 -2.96 14.89 12.62
CA GLY A 220 -3.44 14.46 11.31
C GLY A 220 -4.06 15.59 10.47
N VAL A 221 -4.16 15.37 9.15
CA VAL A 221 -4.63 16.37 8.18
C VAL A 221 -6.05 16.86 8.50
N ALA A 222 -6.91 16.00 9.04
CA ALA A 222 -8.26 16.37 9.44
C ALA A 222 -8.33 17.40 10.58
N ASN A 223 -7.21 17.68 11.25
CA ASN A 223 -7.08 18.72 12.27
C ASN A 223 -6.39 20.00 11.76
N PHE A 224 -5.92 20.04 10.51
CA PHE A 224 -5.18 21.18 9.95
C PHE A 224 -5.96 22.51 10.12
N PRO A 225 -5.28 23.61 10.51
CA PRO A 225 -3.84 23.73 10.77
C PRO A 225 -3.42 23.30 12.19
N THR A 226 -4.37 23.00 13.07
CA THR A 226 -4.10 22.67 14.47
C THR A 226 -3.31 21.38 14.57
N GLY A 227 -2.19 21.42 15.28
CA GLY A 227 -1.33 20.25 15.50
C GLY A 227 -0.50 19.81 14.28
N TRP A 228 -0.66 20.47 13.13
CA TRP A 228 0.13 20.19 11.93
C TRP A 228 1.62 20.39 12.22
N ASN A 229 2.43 19.37 11.98
CA ASN A 229 3.84 19.33 12.42
C ASN A 229 4.82 18.88 11.34
N PHE A 230 4.51 19.07 10.05
CA PHE A 230 5.41 18.69 8.96
C PHE A 230 6.79 19.35 9.07
N ALA A 231 6.87 20.58 9.57
CA ALA A 231 8.13 21.28 9.86
C ALA A 231 9.04 20.50 10.83
N THR A 232 8.47 19.80 11.82
CA THR A 232 9.22 18.95 12.76
C THR A 232 9.85 17.78 12.03
N TRP A 233 9.09 17.14 11.14
CA TRP A 233 9.55 16.02 10.33
C TRP A 233 10.58 16.44 9.28
N ASP A 234 10.42 17.62 8.67
CA ASP A 234 11.44 18.21 7.79
C ASP A 234 12.75 18.50 8.55
N ASN A 235 12.66 19.05 9.77
CA ASN A 235 13.83 19.25 10.61
C ASN A 235 14.53 17.92 10.93
N TRP A 236 13.79 16.87 11.26
CA TRP A 236 14.35 15.53 11.44
C TRP A 236 15.07 15.03 10.17
N ALA A 237 14.43 15.15 9.01
CA ALA A 237 14.99 14.71 7.74
C ALA A 237 16.31 15.41 7.40
N LYS A 238 16.46 16.68 7.80
CA LYS A 238 17.66 17.50 7.54
C LYS A 238 18.76 17.34 8.58
N THR A 239 18.41 17.05 9.83
CA THR A 239 19.36 17.17 10.96
C THR A 239 19.67 15.85 11.66
N VAL A 240 18.82 14.84 11.52
CA VAL A 240 18.95 13.56 12.25
C VAL A 240 19.05 12.37 11.30
N SER A 241 18.29 12.35 10.20
CA SER A 241 18.29 11.22 9.26
C SER A 241 19.72 10.85 8.79
N ALA A 242 20.04 9.55 8.85
CA ALA A 242 21.29 9.02 8.27
C ALA A 242 21.36 9.19 6.75
N ASN A 243 20.22 9.36 6.08
CA ASN A 243 20.17 9.75 4.67
C ASN A 243 19.79 11.23 4.57
N PRO A 244 20.72 12.13 4.19
CA PRO A 244 20.42 13.56 4.08
C PRO A 244 19.44 13.89 2.94
N ASN A 245 19.17 12.93 2.05
CA ASN A 245 18.23 13.05 0.94
C ASN A 245 16.94 12.24 1.18
N VAL A 246 16.64 11.85 2.42
CA VAL A 246 15.40 11.12 2.74
C VAL A 246 14.19 11.95 2.30
N LYS A 247 13.19 11.27 1.73
CA LYS A 247 11.92 11.88 1.32
C LYS A 247 10.80 11.54 2.28
N ILE A 248 9.91 12.50 2.48
CA ILE A 248 8.73 12.38 3.34
C ILE A 248 7.49 12.32 2.45
N LEU A 249 6.75 11.22 2.52
CA LEU A 249 5.42 11.10 1.93
C LEU A 249 4.37 11.46 2.99
N LEU A 250 3.44 12.34 2.61
CA LEU A 250 2.31 12.74 3.44
C LEU A 250 1.23 11.67 3.35
N GLY A 251 1.07 10.88 4.41
CA GLY A 251 0.09 9.79 4.49
C GLY A 251 -1.32 10.26 4.84
N VAL A 252 -2.32 9.81 4.07
CA VAL A 252 -3.74 10.04 4.32
C VAL A 252 -4.57 8.77 4.08
N PRO A 253 -5.74 8.62 4.75
CA PRO A 253 -6.71 7.60 4.36
C PRO A 253 -7.18 7.84 2.91
N ALA A 254 -7.51 6.77 2.19
CA ALA A 254 -7.98 6.81 0.82
C ALA A 254 -9.52 6.85 0.70
N SER A 255 -10.24 6.62 1.79
CA SER A 255 -11.69 6.85 1.89
C SER A 255 -12.09 7.28 3.32
N PRO A 256 -13.31 7.81 3.53
CA PRO A 256 -13.79 8.18 4.87
C PRO A 256 -13.82 7.03 5.88
N GLY A 257 -13.95 5.78 5.42
CA GLY A 257 -14.00 4.58 6.26
C GLY A 257 -12.66 3.86 6.40
N ALA A 258 -11.59 4.37 5.80
CA ALA A 258 -10.28 3.71 5.77
C ALA A 258 -9.49 3.86 7.09
N ALA A 259 -9.88 4.79 7.94
CA ALA A 259 -9.21 5.15 9.20
C ALA A 259 -10.24 5.42 10.30
N ASN A 260 -9.76 5.76 11.51
CA ASN A 260 -10.64 6.07 12.64
C ASN A 260 -11.58 7.22 12.30
N ALA A 261 -12.79 7.17 12.87
CA ALA A 261 -13.78 8.24 12.73
C ALA A 261 -13.16 9.61 13.07
N GLY A 262 -13.40 10.60 12.21
CA GLY A 262 -12.83 11.94 12.34
C GLY A 262 -11.45 12.14 11.68
N SER A 263 -10.83 11.09 11.13
CA SER A 263 -9.53 11.19 10.46
C SER A 263 -9.60 11.56 8.99
N TRP A 264 -10.80 11.61 8.40
CA TRP A 264 -11.00 12.01 7.01
C TRP A 264 -10.97 13.54 6.86
N PRO A 265 -10.03 14.12 6.11
CA PRO A 265 -9.92 15.56 5.97
C PRO A 265 -10.97 16.13 5.00
N SER A 266 -11.40 17.37 5.24
CA SER A 266 -12.09 18.14 4.21
C SER A 266 -11.14 18.48 3.05
N SER A 267 -11.68 18.77 1.87
CA SER A 267 -10.87 19.15 0.70
C SER A 267 -10.00 20.39 0.94
N SER A 268 -10.47 21.33 1.79
CA SER A 268 -9.71 22.53 2.15
C SER A 268 -8.51 22.23 3.06
N GLN A 269 -8.70 21.35 4.05
CA GLN A 269 -7.63 20.89 4.94
C GLN A 269 -6.59 20.10 4.16
N LEU A 270 -7.04 19.18 3.31
CA LEU A 270 -6.17 18.40 2.44
C LEU A 270 -5.32 19.31 1.54
N SER A 271 -5.96 20.23 0.82
CA SER A 271 -5.26 21.15 -0.09
C SER A 271 -4.25 22.03 0.65
N SER A 272 -4.60 22.51 1.84
CA SER A 272 -3.73 23.37 2.64
C SER A 272 -2.51 22.62 3.20
N ALA A 273 -2.72 21.40 3.71
CA ALA A 273 -1.63 20.56 4.21
C ALA A 273 -0.63 20.20 3.10
N PHE A 274 -1.11 19.79 1.91
CA PHE A 274 -0.24 19.54 0.76
C PHE A 274 0.46 20.81 0.27
N SER A 275 -0.21 21.96 0.30
CA SER A 275 0.41 23.23 -0.08
C SER A 275 1.56 23.61 0.86
N ASP A 276 1.38 23.43 2.18
CA ASP A 276 2.43 23.68 3.17
C ASP A 276 3.59 22.68 3.03
N ALA A 277 3.28 21.37 2.96
CA ALA A 277 4.28 20.32 2.82
C ALA A 277 5.19 20.52 1.59
N LYS A 278 4.63 20.97 0.46
CA LYS A 278 5.40 21.26 -0.76
C LYS A 278 6.44 22.38 -0.62
N THR A 279 6.37 23.20 0.43
CA THR A 279 7.39 24.25 0.68
C THR A 279 8.71 23.66 1.21
N TYR A 280 8.69 22.42 1.70
CA TYR A 280 9.85 21.74 2.27
C TYR A 280 10.53 20.84 1.24
N SER A 281 11.85 20.94 1.12
CA SER A 281 12.65 20.12 0.19
C SER A 281 12.65 18.62 0.50
N SER A 282 12.30 18.25 1.74
CA SER A 282 12.13 16.86 2.16
C SER A 282 10.82 16.24 1.65
N PHE A 283 9.85 17.03 1.19
CA PHE A 283 8.60 16.51 0.66
C PHE A 283 8.84 15.67 -0.61
N GLY A 284 8.30 14.46 -0.60
CA GLY A 284 8.43 13.47 -1.66
C GLY A 284 7.12 13.13 -2.38
N GLY A 285 5.97 13.49 -1.80
CA GLY A 285 4.65 13.21 -2.35
C GLY A 285 3.64 12.67 -1.31
N ALA A 286 2.79 11.73 -1.70
CA ALA A 286 1.69 11.22 -0.89
C ALA A 286 1.82 9.71 -0.60
N MET A 287 1.29 9.27 0.54
CA MET A 287 1.02 7.86 0.84
C MET A 287 -0.48 7.68 1.12
N LEU A 288 -1.07 6.60 0.60
CA LEU A 288 -2.51 6.35 0.68
C LEU A 288 -2.79 5.00 1.38
N TRP A 289 -3.60 5.05 2.42
CA TRP A 289 -4.12 3.88 3.13
C TRP A 289 -5.60 3.65 2.79
N ASP A 290 -6.00 2.64 2.01
CA ASP A 290 -5.19 1.71 1.21
C ASP A 290 -5.78 1.61 -0.20
N MET A 291 -5.25 0.70 -1.03
CA MET A 291 -5.68 0.56 -2.42
C MET A 291 -7.12 0.03 -2.58
N SER A 292 -7.64 -0.78 -1.65
CA SER A 292 -9.04 -1.24 -1.68
C SER A 292 -10.02 -0.06 -1.60
N GLN A 293 -9.67 0.88 -0.72
CA GLN A 293 -10.42 2.10 -0.46
C GLN A 293 -10.26 3.09 -1.63
N LEU A 294 -9.04 3.23 -2.14
CA LEU A 294 -8.70 4.11 -3.25
C LEU A 294 -9.39 3.70 -4.55
N TYR A 295 -9.47 2.39 -4.84
CA TYR A 295 -10.09 1.89 -6.06
C TYR A 295 -11.59 2.22 -6.15
N GLN A 296 -12.26 2.33 -5.01
CA GLN A 296 -13.65 2.78 -4.93
C GLN A 296 -13.78 4.31 -4.95
N ASN A 297 -12.66 5.03 -4.90
CA ASN A 297 -12.59 6.48 -4.76
C ASN A 297 -11.56 7.12 -5.72
N LEU A 298 -11.62 6.77 -7.01
CA LEU A 298 -10.64 7.22 -8.00
C LEU A 298 -10.62 8.75 -8.23
N ASP A 299 -11.70 9.46 -7.92
CA ASP A 299 -11.69 10.92 -7.98
C ASP A 299 -10.80 11.53 -6.88
N PHE A 300 -10.69 10.87 -5.72
CA PHE A 300 -9.71 11.23 -4.72
C PHE A 300 -8.28 10.99 -5.20
N LEU A 301 -8.00 9.90 -5.94
CA LEU A 301 -6.70 9.71 -6.57
C LEU A 301 -6.35 10.87 -7.51
N LYS A 302 -7.29 11.30 -8.37
CA LYS A 302 -7.08 12.47 -9.25
C LYS A 302 -6.80 13.75 -8.45
N GLN A 303 -7.49 13.94 -7.33
CA GLN A 303 -7.24 15.05 -6.42
C GLN A 303 -5.81 15.00 -5.85
N ILE A 304 -5.38 13.83 -5.37
CA ILE A 304 -4.02 13.63 -4.84
C ILE A 304 -2.97 13.88 -5.94
N VAL A 305 -3.14 13.33 -7.14
CA VAL A 305 -2.26 13.58 -8.30
C VAL A 305 -2.13 15.07 -8.60
N SER A 306 -3.24 15.82 -8.56
CA SER A 306 -3.23 17.27 -8.71
C SER A 306 -2.46 17.97 -7.58
N LEU A 307 -2.72 17.58 -6.33
CA LEU A 307 -2.10 18.19 -5.14
C LEU A 307 -0.59 17.99 -5.07
N VAL A 308 -0.08 16.81 -5.44
CA VAL A 308 1.37 16.53 -5.46
C VAL A 308 2.08 17.09 -6.69
N GLY A 309 1.34 17.62 -7.67
CA GLY A 309 1.90 18.20 -8.90
C GLY A 309 2.17 17.20 -10.03
N GLY A 310 1.48 16.05 -10.04
CA GLY A 310 1.54 15.05 -11.11
C GLY A 310 0.64 15.35 -12.32
N GLY A 311 -0.21 16.38 -12.25
CA GLY A 311 -1.03 16.83 -13.37
C GLY A 311 -0.39 18.02 -14.09
N GLY A 312 -0.10 17.87 -15.38
CA GLY A 312 0.09 19.03 -16.26
C GLY A 312 -1.11 19.98 -16.14
N ALA A 313 -0.84 21.29 -16.18
CA ALA A 313 -1.83 22.34 -16.03
C ALA A 313 -3.10 22.06 -16.86
N SER A 314 -4.26 22.03 -16.20
CA SER A 314 -5.55 22.12 -16.88
C SER A 314 -5.93 23.61 -16.98
N PRO A 315 -6.20 24.16 -18.17
CA PRO A 315 -6.67 25.52 -18.30
C PRO A 315 -8.14 25.65 -17.85
N SER A 316 -8.43 26.83 -17.31
CA SER A 316 -9.72 27.39 -16.85
C SER A 316 -10.97 26.92 -17.62
N PRO A 317 -12.15 26.76 -16.96
CA PRO A 317 -13.36 26.30 -17.62
C PRO A 317 -13.95 27.38 -18.55
N GLN A 318 -14.09 27.05 -19.84
CA GLN A 318 -14.88 27.83 -20.79
C GLN A 318 -16.33 27.27 -20.84
N PRO A 319 -17.39 28.09 -21.06
CA PRO A 319 -18.78 27.67 -20.89
C PRO A 319 -19.23 26.66 -21.95
N PRO A 320 -20.14 25.72 -21.62
CA PRO A 320 -20.63 24.73 -22.58
C PRO A 320 -21.62 25.36 -23.58
N SER A 321 -21.37 25.12 -24.87
CA SER A 321 -22.39 25.30 -25.93
C SER A 321 -23.41 24.16 -25.87
N SER A 322 -24.68 24.55 -25.94
CA SER A 322 -25.87 23.71 -25.80
C SER A 322 -26.18 22.88 -27.05
N THR A 323 -26.40 21.58 -26.87
CA THR A 323 -27.13 20.73 -27.84
C THR A 323 -28.17 19.88 -27.09
N PRO A 324 -29.38 19.64 -27.65
CA PRO A 324 -30.50 19.07 -26.89
C PRO A 324 -30.43 17.55 -26.75
N ALA A 325 -30.90 17.04 -25.61
CA ALA A 325 -30.97 15.62 -25.28
C ALA A 325 -32.15 14.90 -26.00
N PRO A 326 -32.02 13.61 -26.37
CA PRO A 326 -33.16 12.79 -26.79
C PRO A 326 -33.90 12.15 -25.59
N SER A 327 -35.21 11.95 -25.77
CA SER A 327 -36.17 11.38 -24.80
C SER A 327 -35.92 9.89 -24.47
N PRO A 328 -36.34 9.42 -23.28
CA PRO A 328 -36.10 8.05 -22.84
C PRO A 328 -37.15 7.06 -23.38
N THR A 329 -36.68 5.89 -23.82
CA THR A 329 -37.50 4.69 -24.09
C THR A 329 -37.19 3.59 -23.07
N THR A 330 -38.26 2.96 -22.56
CA THR A 330 -38.28 1.91 -21.55
C THR A 330 -37.84 0.54 -22.10
N PRO A 331 -37.06 -0.28 -21.37
CA PRO A 331 -36.80 -1.68 -21.73
C PRO A 331 -37.85 -2.65 -21.14
N PRO A 332 -38.11 -3.79 -21.80
CA PRO A 332 -39.03 -4.85 -21.32
C PRO A 332 -38.38 -5.78 -20.27
N PRO A 333 -39.18 -6.57 -19.52
CA PRO A 333 -38.69 -7.33 -18.37
C PRO A 333 -38.01 -8.65 -18.80
N SER A 334 -36.83 -8.93 -18.22
CA SER A 334 -36.10 -10.18 -18.41
C SER A 334 -36.31 -11.13 -17.23
N THR A 335 -36.60 -12.38 -17.56
CA THR A 335 -36.81 -13.53 -16.67
C THR A 335 -35.50 -14.02 -16.03
N ALA A 336 -35.60 -14.49 -14.78
CA ALA A 336 -34.51 -15.04 -13.99
C ALA A 336 -34.20 -16.51 -14.35
N PRO A 337 -32.92 -16.93 -14.36
CA PRO A 337 -32.57 -18.35 -14.40
C PRO A 337 -32.46 -18.96 -12.99
N THR A 338 -32.99 -20.17 -12.85
CA THR A 338 -32.86 -21.08 -11.71
C THR A 338 -31.56 -21.87 -11.77
N THR A 339 -30.86 -22.00 -10.64
CA THR A 339 -29.71 -22.92 -10.47
C THR A 339 -29.85 -23.76 -9.18
N PRO A 340 -29.26 -24.97 -9.13
CA PRO A 340 -29.65 -26.08 -8.24
C PRO A 340 -28.98 -26.07 -6.86
N PRO A 341 -29.46 -26.90 -5.90
CA PRO A 341 -28.94 -26.91 -4.53
C PRO A 341 -27.70 -27.81 -4.40
N VAL A 342 -26.65 -27.32 -3.74
CA VAL A 342 -25.48 -28.12 -3.38
C VAL A 342 -25.05 -27.87 -1.92
N SER A 343 -25.31 -28.91 -1.12
CA SER A 343 -24.67 -29.42 0.11
C SER A 343 -23.92 -28.48 1.06
N SER A 344 -24.49 -28.36 2.27
CA SER A 344 -23.83 -27.98 3.52
C SER A 344 -22.87 -29.07 4.02
N PRO A 345 -21.71 -28.73 4.61
CA PRO A 345 -21.03 -29.56 5.59
C PRO A 345 -21.48 -29.18 7.00
N THR A 346 -22.02 -30.17 7.70
CA THR A 346 -22.25 -30.20 9.14
C THR A 346 -20.95 -30.40 9.93
N GLY A 347 -20.77 -29.65 11.02
CA GLY A 347 -20.18 -30.16 12.26
C GLY A 347 -18.95 -29.42 12.82
N GLY A 348 -19.10 -28.83 14.01
CA GLY A 348 -17.96 -28.48 14.86
C GLY A 348 -18.16 -27.36 15.90
N ASN A 349 -18.87 -27.65 16.99
CA ASN A 349 -18.82 -26.99 18.31
C ASN A 349 -19.04 -25.46 18.42
N GLY A 350 -20.29 -25.06 18.72
CA GLY A 350 -20.72 -24.19 19.84
C GLY A 350 -20.02 -22.87 20.21
N ALA A 351 -18.89 -22.51 19.62
CA ALA A 351 -18.21 -21.24 19.80
C ALA A 351 -18.51 -20.41 18.54
N GLY A 352 -19.19 -19.29 18.70
CA GLY A 352 -19.39 -18.37 17.59
C GLY A 352 -18.05 -17.89 16.99
N LEU A 353 -18.12 -17.16 15.89
CA LEU A 353 -16.95 -16.60 15.23
C LEU A 353 -16.12 -15.70 16.17
N PRO A 354 -14.77 -15.81 16.17
CA PRO A 354 -13.92 -15.01 17.05
C PRO A 354 -14.03 -13.51 16.72
N GLN A 355 -13.54 -12.66 17.64
CA GLN A 355 -13.46 -11.21 17.38
C GLN A 355 -12.76 -10.96 16.04
N TRP A 356 -13.30 -10.04 15.25
CA TRP A 356 -12.88 -9.61 13.92
C TRP A 356 -13.11 -10.60 12.76
N ALA A 357 -13.60 -11.81 13.02
CA ALA A 357 -14.00 -12.71 11.95
C ALA A 357 -15.21 -12.17 11.17
N GLN A 358 -15.24 -12.44 9.86
CA GLN A 358 -16.36 -12.07 9.00
C GLN A 358 -17.62 -12.80 9.46
N CYS A 359 -18.69 -12.06 9.66
CA CYS A 359 -19.99 -12.58 10.08
C CYS A 359 -21.13 -12.11 9.15
N GLY A 360 -20.81 -11.38 8.09
CA GLY A 360 -21.79 -10.86 7.14
C GLY A 360 -21.17 -10.08 5.98
N GLY A 361 -22.04 -9.58 5.11
CA GLY A 361 -21.68 -8.89 3.88
C GLY A 361 -22.35 -9.48 2.64
N MET A 362 -22.64 -8.65 1.63
CA MET A 362 -23.17 -9.11 0.36
C MET A 362 -22.20 -10.12 -0.28
N GLY A 363 -22.72 -11.29 -0.68
CA GLY A 363 -21.92 -12.41 -1.20
C GLY A 363 -21.29 -13.33 -0.15
N TYR A 364 -21.36 -13.02 1.14
CA TYR A 364 -20.87 -13.90 2.21
C TYR A 364 -21.83 -15.07 2.48
N THR A 365 -21.31 -16.29 2.46
CA THR A 365 -22.06 -17.54 2.65
C THR A 365 -21.66 -18.33 3.91
N GLY A 366 -20.77 -17.76 4.74
CA GLY A 366 -20.28 -18.40 5.95
C GLY A 366 -21.15 -18.16 7.19
N PRO A 367 -20.71 -18.62 8.38
CA PRO A 367 -21.42 -18.43 9.65
C PRO A 367 -21.63 -16.94 9.98
N THR A 368 -22.76 -16.58 10.58
CA THR A 368 -23.08 -15.17 10.90
C THR A 368 -23.09 -14.86 12.40
N GLN A 369 -22.88 -15.88 13.24
CA GLN A 369 -22.97 -15.76 14.69
C GLN A 369 -21.59 -15.59 15.32
N CYS A 370 -21.39 -14.48 16.01
CA CYS A 370 -20.17 -14.16 16.75
C CYS A 370 -20.12 -14.87 18.11
N ALA A 371 -18.91 -15.19 18.58
CA ALA A 371 -18.67 -15.61 19.95
C ALA A 371 -19.00 -14.47 20.90
N ALA A 372 -19.66 -14.77 22.02
CA ALA A 372 -19.83 -13.78 23.08
C ALA A 372 -18.46 -13.29 23.59
N PRO A 373 -18.28 -11.98 23.86
CA PRO A 373 -19.29 -10.92 23.95
C PRO A 373 -19.60 -10.18 22.62
N TYR A 374 -19.03 -10.63 21.50
CA TYR A 374 -18.98 -9.87 20.26
C TYR A 374 -20.30 -9.90 19.49
N LYS A 375 -20.55 -8.83 18.72
CA LYS A 375 -21.72 -8.72 17.83
C LYS A 375 -21.27 -8.57 16.39
N CYS A 376 -22.08 -9.07 15.47
CA CYS A 376 -21.82 -8.85 14.06
C CYS A 376 -22.13 -7.39 13.69
N VAL A 377 -21.08 -6.59 13.47
CA VAL A 377 -21.18 -5.17 13.14
C VAL A 377 -20.91 -4.98 11.65
N THR A 378 -21.89 -4.44 10.94
CA THR A 378 -21.77 -4.11 9.52
C THR A 378 -20.87 -2.90 9.34
N SER A 379 -19.75 -3.11 8.66
CA SER A 379 -18.79 -2.04 8.32
C SER A 379 -19.02 -1.52 6.89
N SER A 380 -19.52 -2.37 5.99
CA SER A 380 -19.95 -1.97 4.64
C SER A 380 -21.02 -2.94 4.11
N VAL A 381 -21.59 -2.64 2.94
CA VAL A 381 -22.54 -3.54 2.28
C VAL A 381 -21.96 -4.93 1.98
N TRP A 382 -20.63 -5.06 1.85
CA TRP A 382 -19.93 -6.32 1.53
C TRP A 382 -19.27 -6.98 2.75
N TRP A 383 -19.27 -6.32 3.92
CA TRP A 383 -18.53 -6.81 5.08
C TRP A 383 -19.17 -6.44 6.42
N SER A 384 -19.36 -7.46 7.25
CA SER A 384 -19.64 -7.35 8.67
C SER A 384 -18.63 -8.21 9.44
N SER A 385 -18.14 -7.73 10.58
CA SER A 385 -17.21 -8.49 11.44
C SER A 385 -17.70 -8.56 12.88
N CYS A 386 -17.25 -9.55 13.64
CA CYS A 386 -17.51 -9.67 15.06
C CYS A 386 -16.74 -8.59 15.85
N GLN A 387 -17.42 -7.69 16.56
CA GLN A 387 -16.79 -6.62 17.33
C GLN A 387 -17.22 -6.63 18.79
#